data_AF-A0A652ZSI3-F1
#
_entry.id   AF-A0A652ZSI3-F1
#
_cell.length_a   1.000
_cell.length_b   1.000
_cell.length_c   1.000
_cell.angle_alpha   90.00
_cell.angle_beta   90.00
_cell.angle_gamma   90.00
#
_symmetry.space_group_name_H-M   'P 1'
#
loop_
_entity.id
_entity.type
_entity.pdbx_description
1 polymer ?
#
loop_
_entity_poly.entity_id
_entity_poly.type
_entity_poly.pdbx_seq_one_letter_code
_entity_poly.pdbx_strand_id
1 'polypeptide(L)'
;MTTKLTLTIDKAIIKRAKTYAKNKNKSVSRIVEEYLNNISSGTTPSDFSSTLEAPITDSLVGMFKDNGRDYKDMLDESRSERFL
;
A
#
# COMPACT_ATOMS: atom_id res chain seq x y z
N MET A 1 23.87 13.21 -8.38
CA MET A 1 24.72 12.39 -9.27
C MET A 1 24.00 11.07 -9.54
N THR A 2 24.04 10.54 -10.76
CA THR A 2 23.47 9.22 -11.08
C THR A 2 24.58 8.16 -11.09
N THR A 3 24.37 7.05 -10.39
CA THR A 3 25.33 5.95 -10.28
C THR A 3 24.68 4.65 -10.75
N LYS A 4 25.47 3.75 -11.34
CA LYS A 4 24.97 2.43 -11.77
C LYS A 4 25.03 1.45 -10.60
N LEU A 5 23.94 0.74 -10.35
CA LEU A 5 23.85 -0.36 -9.39
C LEU A 5 23.74 -1.68 -10.17
N THR A 6 24.69 -2.58 -9.95
CA THR A 6 24.68 -3.93 -10.53
C THR A 6 24.33 -4.94 -9.44
N LEU A 7 23.26 -5.71 -9.63
CA LEU A 7 22.77 -6.70 -8.66
C LEU A 7 22.84 -8.11 -9.24
N THR A 8 23.34 -9.05 -8.46
CA THR A 8 23.24 -10.48 -8.76
C THR A 8 21.96 -11.03 -8.15
N ILE A 9 21.02 -11.48 -8.99
CA ILE A 9 19.72 -12.00 -8.57
C ILE A 9 19.33 -13.21 -9.39
N ASP A 10 18.48 -14.06 -8.82
CA ASP A 10 17.97 -15.26 -9.50
C ASP A 10 17.20 -14.88 -10.79
N LYS A 11 17.42 -15.67 -11.85
CA LYS A 11 16.76 -15.54 -13.15
C LYS A 11 15.23 -15.62 -13.07
N ALA A 12 14.70 -16.44 -12.16
CA ALA A 12 13.27 -16.56 -11.92
C ALA A 12 12.70 -15.27 -11.29
N ILE A 13 13.45 -14.64 -10.38
CA ILE A 13 13.04 -13.40 -9.71
C ILE A 13 13.02 -12.24 -10.72
N ILE A 14 14.08 -12.07 -11.53
CA ILE A 14 14.10 -10.99 -12.54
C ILE A 14 12.99 -11.14 -13.57
N LYS A 15 12.59 -12.38 -13.92
CA LYS A 15 11.45 -12.61 -14.83
C LYS A 15 10.15 -12.10 -14.22
N ARG A 16 9.86 -12.46 -12.97
CA ARG A 16 8.67 -11.99 -12.23
C ARG A 16 8.69 -10.47 -12.06
N ALA A 17 9.84 -9.90 -11.72
CA ALA A 17 10.00 -8.45 -11.57
C ALA A 17 9.72 -7.69 -12.88
N LYS A 18 10.23 -8.17 -14.02
CA LYS A 18 9.95 -7.57 -15.34
C LYS A 18 8.46 -7.64 -15.71
N THR A 19 7.81 -8.77 -15.46
CA THR A 19 6.36 -8.91 -15.68
C THR A 19 5.57 -7.92 -14.83
N TYR A 20 5.88 -7.84 -13.53
CA TYR A 20 5.25 -6.89 -12.62
C TYR A 20 5.46 -5.43 -13.08
N ALA A 21 6.69 -5.07 -13.43
CA ALA A 21 7.05 -3.74 -13.89
C ALA A 21 6.29 -3.34 -15.16
N LYS A 22 6.20 -4.25 -16.14
CA LYS A 22 5.40 -4.05 -17.36
C LYS A 22 3.92 -3.80 -17.04
N ASN A 23 3.33 -4.60 -16.17
CA ASN A 23 1.92 -4.45 -15.79
C ASN A 23 1.64 -3.12 -15.06
N LYS A 24 2.66 -2.57 -14.37
CA LYS A 24 2.59 -1.28 -13.68
C LYS A 24 3.08 -0.11 -14.54
N ASN A 25 3.39 -0.34 -15.83
CA ASN A 25 3.97 0.64 -16.75
C ASN A 25 5.22 1.35 -16.17
N LYS A 26 6.06 0.61 -15.44
CA LYS A 26 7.31 1.07 -14.81
C LYS A 26 8.49 0.21 -15.26
N SER A 27 9.71 0.73 -15.11
CA SER A 27 10.93 -0.08 -15.27
C SER A 27 11.33 -0.74 -13.95
N VAL A 28 12.07 -1.85 -14.03
CA VAL A 28 12.62 -2.50 -12.82
C VAL A 28 13.57 -1.57 -12.08
N SER A 29 14.38 -0.78 -12.79
CA SER A 29 15.28 0.21 -12.17
C SER A 29 14.51 1.26 -11.39
N ARG A 30 13.37 1.75 -11.90
CA ARG A 30 12.52 2.73 -11.22
C ARG A 30 11.92 2.16 -9.94
N ILE A 31 11.49 0.90 -9.97
CA ILE A 31 10.94 0.21 -8.78
C ILE A 31 12.03 0.06 -7.71
N VAL A 32 13.24 -0.36 -8.10
CA VAL A 32 14.36 -0.52 -7.16
C VAL A 32 14.79 0.82 -6.58
N GLU A 33 14.85 1.87 -7.41
CA GLU A 33 15.16 3.23 -6.96
C GLU A 33 14.13 3.75 -5.95
N GLU A 34 12.83 3.61 -6.24
CA GLU A 34 11.75 4.01 -5.32
C GLU A 34 11.83 3.23 -3.99
N TYR A 35 12.12 1.92 -4.03
CA TYR A 35 12.27 1.11 -2.84
C TYR A 35 13.49 1.50 -2.01
N LEU A 36 14.65 1.66 -2.66
CA LEU A 36 15.88 2.08 -1.98
C LEU A 36 15.69 3.46 -1.35
N ASN A 37 15.06 4.39 -2.06
CA ASN A 37 14.74 5.72 -1.53
C ASN A 37 13.84 5.61 -0.29
N ASN A 38 12.79 4.79 -0.36
CA ASN A 38 11.87 4.57 0.75
C ASN A 38 12.59 4.07 2.02
N ILE A 39 13.47 3.07 1.91
CA ILE A 39 14.17 2.51 3.06
C ILE A 39 15.37 3.38 3.52
N SER A 40 15.98 4.15 2.62
CA SER A 40 17.14 4.99 2.94
C SER A 40 16.77 6.38 3.46
N SER A 41 15.51 6.80 3.32
CA SER A 41 15.04 8.13 3.73
C SER A 41 15.04 8.35 5.26
N GLY A 42 15.53 7.39 6.06
CA GLY A 42 15.75 7.60 7.50
C GLY A 42 14.48 7.89 8.29
N THR A 43 13.32 7.54 7.73
CA THR A 43 12.02 7.72 8.35
C THR A 43 11.91 6.65 9.43
N THR A 44 12.10 7.05 10.68
CA THR A 44 11.64 6.27 11.84
C THR A 44 10.18 5.87 11.60
N PRO A 45 9.69 4.73 12.11
CA PRO A 45 8.30 4.32 11.92
C PRO A 45 7.26 5.41 12.28
N SER A 46 7.64 6.40 13.10
CA SER A 46 6.86 7.58 13.46
C SER A 46 6.61 8.56 12.29
N ASP A 47 7.54 8.67 11.35
CA ASP A 47 7.49 9.72 10.31
C ASP A 47 6.79 9.23 9.03
N PHE A 48 6.63 7.90 8.89
CA PHE A 48 5.88 7.28 7.80
C PHE A 48 4.37 7.55 7.93
N SER A 49 3.89 7.74 9.15
CA SER A 49 2.48 8.01 9.46
C SER A 49 2.10 9.49 9.33
N SER A 50 3.07 10.42 9.41
CA SER A 50 2.81 11.86 9.42
C SER A 50 3.00 12.53 8.06
N THR A 51 3.63 11.85 7.10
CA THR A 51 3.95 12.42 5.77
C THR A 51 3.22 11.76 4.60
N LEU A 52 2.55 10.63 4.81
CA LEU A 52 1.66 10.05 3.82
C LEU A 52 0.29 10.73 3.91
N GLU A 53 0.16 11.91 3.30
CA GLU A 53 -1.18 12.42 2.98
C GLU A 53 -1.82 11.44 1.99
N ALA A 54 -2.77 10.68 2.50
CA ALA A 54 -3.52 9.71 1.73
C ALA A 54 -4.95 10.26 1.65
N PRO A 55 -5.21 11.27 0.79
CA PRO A 55 -6.40 12.11 0.85
C PRO A 55 -7.71 11.31 0.79
N ILE A 56 -7.68 10.15 0.10
CA ILE A 56 -8.80 9.22 0.10
C ILE A 56 -8.98 8.61 1.48
N THR A 57 -7.99 7.91 2.03
CA THR A 57 -8.13 7.24 3.33
C THR A 57 -8.33 8.25 4.47
N ASP A 58 -7.65 9.39 4.44
CA ASP A 58 -7.78 10.46 5.43
C ASP A 58 -9.20 11.05 5.44
N SER A 59 -9.84 11.16 4.28
CA SER A 59 -11.26 11.56 4.19
C SER A 59 -12.25 10.48 4.68
N LEU A 60 -11.82 9.21 4.70
CA LEU A 60 -12.63 8.10 5.21
C LEU A 60 -12.44 7.92 6.73
N VAL A 61 -11.34 8.40 7.32
CA VAL A 61 -11.12 8.35 8.78
C VAL A 61 -12.20 9.17 9.48
N GLY A 62 -12.96 8.53 10.36
CA GLY A 62 -14.06 9.18 11.11
C GLY A 62 -15.37 9.33 10.33
N MET A 63 -15.46 8.88 9.07
CA MET A 63 -16.71 8.91 8.30
C MET A 63 -17.77 7.96 8.88
N PHE A 64 -17.33 6.85 9.47
CA PHE A 64 -18.19 5.91 10.17
C PHE A 64 -18.18 6.27 11.65
N LYS A 65 -19.35 6.66 12.15
CA LYS A 65 -19.56 6.80 13.59
C LYS A 65 -19.65 5.39 14.15
N ASP A 66 -18.66 5.00 14.96
CA ASP A 66 -18.77 3.79 15.75
C ASP A 66 -19.74 4.04 16.90
N ASN A 67 -20.88 3.35 16.86
CA ASN A 67 -21.92 3.46 17.87
C ASN A 67 -21.64 2.52 19.07
N GLY A 68 -20.49 1.82 19.08
CA GLY A 68 -20.12 0.81 20.05
C GLY A 68 -20.94 -0.48 19.94
N ARG A 69 -21.65 -0.67 18.83
CA ARG A 69 -22.47 -1.85 18.54
C ARG A 69 -21.56 -2.96 18.00
N ASP A 70 -21.76 -4.20 18.43
CA ASP A 70 -21.01 -5.33 17.89
C ASP A 70 -21.31 -5.52 16.40
N TYR A 71 -20.27 -5.77 15.61
CA TYR A 71 -20.37 -5.91 14.16
C TYR A 71 -21.32 -7.04 13.74
N LYS A 72 -21.36 -8.15 14.50
CA LYS A 72 -22.21 -9.30 14.15
C LYS A 72 -23.68 -8.95 14.28
N ASP A 73 -24.04 -8.25 15.35
CA ASP A 73 -25.42 -7.81 15.60
C ASP A 73 -25.90 -6.87 14.49
N MET A 74 -25.07 -5.92 14.06
CA MET A 74 -25.38 -5.00 12.95
C MET A 74 -25.52 -5.73 11.61
N LEU A 75 -24.69 -6.75 11.37
CA LEU A 75 -24.72 -7.55 10.16
C LEU A 75 -26.00 -8.40 10.07
N ASP A 76 -26.41 -9.00 11.20
CA ASP A 76 -27.62 -9.81 11.26
C ASP A 76 -28.89 -8.94 11.12
N GLU A 77 -28.92 -7.75 11.74
CA GLU A 77 -29.99 -6.76 11.55
C GLU A 77 -30.11 -6.34 10.08
N SER A 78 -29.01 -5.91 9.45
CA SER A 78 -28.99 -5.48 8.05
C SER A 78 -29.41 -6.59 7.07
N ARG A 79 -29.07 -7.84 7.38
CA ARG A 79 -29.50 -9.01 6.60
C ARG A 79 -30.99 -9.23 6.73
N SER A 80 -31.54 -9.13 7.95
CA SER A 80 -32.97 -9.30 8.18
C SER A 80 -33.81 -8.25 7.46
N GLU A 81 -33.36 -6.98 7.44
CA GLU A 81 -34.04 -5.89 6.73
C GLU A 81 -34.04 -6.06 5.20
N ARG A 82 -33.01 -6.69 4.63
CA ARG A 82 -32.89 -6.87 3.18
C ARG A 82 -33.79 -7.98 2.62
N PHE A 83 -34.32 -8.85 3.49
CA PHE A 83 -35.21 -9.96 3.14
C PHE A 83 -36.67 -9.71 3.54
N LEU A 84 -37.01 -8.47 3.89
CA LEU A 84 -38.38 -7.98 4.07
C LEU A 84 -38.80 -7.12 2.87
#